data_AF-A0A1V9KAM3-F1
#
_entry.id   AF-A0A1V9KAM3-F1
#
_cell.length_a   1.000
_cell.length_b   1.000
_cell.length_c   1.000
_cell.angle_alpha   90.00
_cell.angle_beta   90.00
_cell.angle_gamma   90.00
#
_symmetry.space_group_name_H-M   'P 1'
#
loop_
_entity.id
_entity.type
_entity.pdbx_description
1 polymer ?
#
loop_
_entity_poly.entity_id
_entity_poly.type
_entity_poly.pdbx_seq_one_letter_code
_entity_poly.pdbx_strand_id
1 'polypeptide(L)'
;MGLIALRLIGWVGMWIVSLGVLVVYLSPGFTPLFVPLLGYATFRAVLQLAYIRPSLYIRRVLQQYPWKLLTGVPRGRNKHPAVQEDEMWLELPNPERPEEQIPLLFLSGMRTFWWMRRFGTARTKPELKAQIEPLWFAGDPRFIAVIAAGSRGGTTPRRLHLLYQITATGRRGVAPIDWDAGPEALERARRSGAHVPAPVSPHPHVHPR
;
A
#
# COMPACT_ATOMS: atom_id res chain seq x y z
N MET A 1 6.56 8.76 10.55
CA MET A 1 6.25 7.97 11.77
C MET A 1 5.89 8.85 12.96
N GLY A 2 6.66 9.89 13.29
CA GLY A 2 6.40 10.75 14.46
C GLY A 2 4.96 11.29 14.57
N LEU A 3 4.38 11.81 13.48
CA LEU A 3 3.00 12.32 13.50
C LEU A 3 1.94 11.22 13.76
N ILE A 4 2.18 9.99 13.31
CA ILE A 4 1.26 8.87 13.54
C ILE A 4 1.33 8.43 15.00
N ALA A 5 2.55 8.34 15.56
CA ALA A 5 2.76 8.00 16.97
C ALA A 5 2.18 9.09 17.89
N LEU A 6 2.44 10.37 17.62
CA LEU A 6 1.93 11.49 18.41
C LEU A 6 0.40 11.51 18.45
N ARG A 7 -0.24 11.30 17.31
CA ARG A 7 -1.71 11.21 17.23
C ARG A 7 -2.25 9.99 17.97
N LEU A 8 -1.55 8.84 17.92
CA LEU A 8 -1.95 7.66 18.69
C LEU A 8 -1.89 7.94 20.19
N ILE A 9 -0.76 8.51 20.65
CA ILE A 9 -0.57 8.93 22.05
C ILE A 9 -1.66 9.93 22.46
N GLY A 10 -2.00 10.88 21.59
CA GLY A 10 -3.09 11.83 21.83
C GLY A 10 -4.45 11.14 22.03
N TRP A 11 -4.82 10.17 21.20
CA TRP A 11 -6.07 9.43 21.36
C TRP A 11 -6.08 8.56 22.61
N VAL A 12 -4.99 7.85 22.90
CA VAL A 12 -4.85 7.03 24.12
C VAL A 12 -4.89 7.91 25.38
N GLY A 13 -4.17 9.03 25.37
CA GLY A 13 -4.17 9.99 26.47
C GLY A 13 -5.56 10.59 26.69
N MET A 14 -6.25 11.02 25.63
CA MET A 14 -7.62 11.52 25.74
C MET A 14 -8.56 10.45 26.30
N TRP A 15 -8.38 9.18 25.90
CA TRP A 15 -9.17 8.07 26.43
C TRP A 15 -8.94 7.89 27.94
N ILE A 16 -7.68 7.84 28.38
CA ILE A 16 -7.32 7.67 29.80
C ILE A 16 -7.82 8.84 30.65
N VAL A 17 -7.60 10.08 30.20
CA VAL A 17 -8.07 11.29 30.92
C VAL A 17 -9.59 11.30 31.00
N SER A 18 -10.30 11.01 29.90
CA SER A 18 -11.76 10.99 29.87
C SER A 18 -12.34 9.92 30.80
N LEU A 19 -11.73 8.73 30.83
CA LEU A 19 -12.14 7.66 31.73
C LEU A 19 -11.86 8.03 33.20
N GLY A 20 -10.67 8.56 33.49
CA GLY A 20 -10.30 8.99 34.83
C GLY A 20 -11.22 10.10 35.36
N VAL A 21 -11.55 11.08 34.52
CA VAL A 21 -12.51 12.13 34.84
C VAL A 21 -13.89 11.54 35.16
N LEU A 22 -14.41 10.66 34.31
CA LEU A 22 -15.72 10.02 34.51
C LEU A 22 -15.77 9.19 35.80
N VAL A 23 -14.73 8.41 36.10
CA VAL A 23 -14.73 7.46 37.24
C VAL A 23 -14.41 8.15 38.57
N VAL A 24 -13.49 9.11 38.58
CA VAL A 24 -12.97 9.71 39.82
C VAL A 24 -13.75 10.95 40.24
N TYR A 25 -14.23 11.75 39.29
CA TYR A 25 -14.74 13.10 39.58
C TYR A 25 -16.23 13.29 39.24
N LEU A 26 -16.86 12.41 38.46
CA LEU A 26 -18.25 12.57 38.05
C LEU A 26 -19.15 11.44 38.58
N SER A 27 -20.43 11.77 38.76
CA SER A 27 -21.44 10.78 39.11
C SER A 27 -21.80 9.89 37.91
N PRO A 28 -22.36 8.68 38.14
CA PRO A 28 -22.75 7.76 37.07
C PRO A 28 -23.72 8.35 36.04
N GLY A 29 -24.46 9.40 36.39
CA GLY A 29 -25.37 10.10 35.48
C GLY A 29 -24.69 10.77 34.28
N PHE A 30 -23.38 11.02 34.33
CA PHE A 30 -22.61 11.61 33.22
C PHE A 30 -22.05 10.58 32.23
N THR A 31 -22.18 9.29 32.52
CA THR A 31 -21.79 8.18 31.63
C THR A 31 -22.27 8.35 30.18
N PRO A 32 -23.54 8.69 29.87
CA PRO A 32 -24.00 8.82 28.49
C PRO A 32 -23.27 9.92 27.70
N LEU A 33 -22.68 10.94 28.35
CA LEU A 33 -21.90 11.97 27.67
C LEU A 33 -20.49 11.47 27.29
N PHE A 34 -19.90 10.62 28.12
CA PHE A 34 -18.53 10.14 27.94
C PHE A 34 -18.43 8.86 27.10
N VAL A 35 -19.46 8.01 27.10
CA VAL A 35 -19.53 6.81 26.24
C VAL A 35 -19.27 7.10 24.76
N PRO A 36 -19.92 8.08 24.10
CA PRO A 36 -19.63 8.37 22.69
C PRO A 36 -18.21 8.92 22.48
N LEU A 37 -17.67 9.70 23.43
CA LEU A 37 -16.31 10.23 23.37
C LEU A 37 -15.26 9.10 23.45
N LEU A 38 -15.42 8.19 24.43
CA LEU A 38 -14.55 7.03 24.61
C LEU A 38 -14.65 6.09 23.40
N GLY A 39 -15.86 5.81 22.91
CA GLY A 39 -16.08 5.01 21.71
C GLY A 39 -15.38 5.60 20.48
N TYR A 40 -15.50 6.91 20.28
CA TYR A 40 -14.83 7.61 19.19
C TYR A 40 -13.30 7.58 19.32
N ALA A 41 -12.76 7.82 20.52
CA ALA A 41 -11.33 7.75 20.78
C ALA A 41 -10.77 6.34 20.54
N THR A 42 -11.46 5.29 21.00
CA THR A 42 -11.11 3.88 20.71
C THR A 42 -11.11 3.62 19.21
N PHE A 43 -12.18 4.00 18.50
CA PHE A 43 -12.29 3.83 17.06
C PHE A 43 -11.11 4.49 16.31
N ARG A 44 -10.75 5.73 16.69
CA ARG A 44 -9.62 6.45 16.11
C ARG A 44 -8.28 5.78 16.42
N ALA A 45 -8.07 5.31 17.65
CA ALA A 45 -6.86 4.59 18.04
C ALA A 45 -6.68 3.28 17.25
N VAL A 46 -7.75 2.50 17.08
CA VAL A 46 -7.73 1.25 16.30
C VAL A 46 -7.41 1.54 14.83
N LEU A 47 -8.08 2.53 14.22
CA LEU A 47 -7.76 2.95 12.85
C LEU A 47 -6.30 3.37 12.72
N GLN A 48 -5.80 4.17 13.65
CA GLN A 48 -4.42 4.65 13.67
C GLN A 48 -3.41 3.49 13.74
N LEU A 49 -3.71 2.47 14.55
CA LEU A 49 -2.90 1.25 14.67
C LEU A 49 -2.88 0.46 13.36
N ALA A 50 -4.01 0.34 12.68
CA ALA A 50 -4.11 -0.32 11.37
C ALA A 50 -3.24 0.36 10.30
N TYR A 51 -2.99 1.67 10.41
CA TYR A 51 -2.10 2.41 9.50
C TYR A 51 -0.60 2.19 9.75
N ILE A 52 -0.19 1.67 10.92
CA ILE A 52 1.23 1.50 11.25
C ILE A 52 1.89 0.50 10.31
N ARG A 53 1.26 -0.67 10.10
CA ARG A 53 1.80 -1.73 9.23
C ARG A 53 2.05 -1.22 7.80
N PRO A 54 1.05 -0.72 7.04
CA PRO A 54 1.30 -0.18 5.70
C PRO A 54 2.36 0.92 5.67
N SER A 55 2.42 1.78 6.70
CA SER A 55 3.42 2.86 6.78
C SER A 55 4.85 2.33 6.92
N LEU A 56 5.05 1.21 7.62
CA LEU A 56 6.34 0.54 7.72
C LEU A 56 6.76 -0.04 6.37
N TYR A 57 5.86 -0.73 5.67
CA TYR A 57 6.13 -1.28 4.33
C TYR A 57 6.47 -0.16 3.34
N ILE A 58 5.68 0.91 3.29
CA ILE A 58 5.98 2.08 2.45
C ILE A 58 7.38 2.60 2.76
N ARG A 59 7.73 2.80 4.04
CA ARG A 59 9.07 3.27 4.42
C ARG A 59 10.16 2.33 3.94
N ARG A 60 10.00 1.01 4.10
CA ARG A 60 10.99 0.01 3.66
C ARG A 60 11.18 0.03 2.15
N VAL A 61 10.09 0.09 1.38
CA VAL A 61 10.16 0.20 -0.09
C VAL A 61 10.91 1.47 -0.49
N LEU A 62 10.57 2.63 0.09
CA LEU A 62 11.23 3.90 -0.23
C LEU A 62 12.71 3.97 0.20
N GLN A 63 13.15 3.10 1.10
CA GLN A 63 14.56 2.97 1.47
C GLN A 63 15.35 2.14 0.46
N GLN A 64 14.71 1.21 -0.25
CA GLN A 64 15.37 0.33 -1.22
C GLN A 64 15.20 0.80 -2.67
N TYR A 65 14.12 1.53 -2.97
CA TYR A 65 13.77 1.96 -4.31
C TYR A 65 13.61 3.49 -4.36
N PRO A 66 14.41 4.19 -5.19
CA PRO A 66 14.24 5.62 -5.39
C PRO A 66 12.95 5.92 -6.15
N TRP A 67 12.44 7.13 -5.97
CA TRP A 67 11.28 7.62 -6.72
C TRP A 67 11.59 7.77 -8.21
N LYS A 68 10.66 7.29 -9.04
CA LYS A 68 10.61 7.49 -10.48
C LYS A 68 9.30 8.20 -10.82
N LEU A 69 9.37 9.15 -11.74
CA LEU A 69 8.21 9.83 -12.29
C LEU A 69 7.79 9.12 -13.58
N LEU A 70 6.56 8.64 -13.63
CA LEU A 70 5.99 7.97 -14.79
C LEU A 70 4.82 8.79 -15.33
N THR A 71 4.77 8.94 -16.65
CA THR A 71 3.73 9.67 -17.38
C THR A 71 3.04 8.74 -18.37
N GLY A 72 1.73 8.91 -18.58
CA GLY A 72 0.99 8.10 -19.55
C GLY A 72 0.85 6.63 -19.19
N VAL A 73 0.88 6.30 -17.89
CA VAL A 73 0.83 4.90 -17.42
C VAL A 73 -0.53 4.27 -17.75
N PRO A 74 -0.57 3.13 -18.47
CA PRO A 74 -1.82 2.45 -18.78
C PRO A 74 -2.53 2.01 -17.50
N ARG A 75 -3.84 2.27 -17.46
CA ARG A 75 -4.68 2.06 -16.27
C ARG A 75 -6.07 1.65 -16.66
N GLY A 76 -6.66 0.75 -15.88
CA GLY A 76 -8.01 0.29 -16.09
C GLY A 76 -8.72 -0.07 -14.80
N ARG A 77 -10.06 -0.12 -14.90
CA ARG A 77 -10.95 -0.62 -13.86
C ARG A 77 -11.73 -1.87 -14.29
N ASN A 78 -11.53 -2.30 -15.52
CA ASN A 78 -12.15 -3.50 -16.07
C ASN A 78 -11.17 -4.66 -15.90
N LYS A 79 -11.66 -5.91 -15.92
CA LYS A 79 -10.85 -7.13 -16.03
C LYS A 79 -9.68 -6.96 -17.00
N HIS A 80 -8.46 -7.06 -16.47
CA HIS A 80 -7.23 -7.05 -17.27
C HIS A 80 -7.08 -8.42 -17.95
N PRO A 81 -6.70 -8.52 -19.24
CA PRO A 81 -6.61 -9.81 -19.93
C PRO A 81 -5.63 -10.80 -19.28
N ALA A 82 -4.58 -10.30 -18.61
CA ALA A 82 -3.61 -11.12 -17.88
C ALA A 82 -4.01 -11.44 -16.42
N VAL A 83 -5.14 -10.94 -15.91
CA VAL A 83 -5.55 -11.13 -14.51
C VAL A 83 -7.03 -11.54 -14.44
N GLN A 84 -7.33 -12.61 -13.72
CA GLN A 84 -8.72 -13.08 -13.58
C GLN A 84 -9.60 -12.17 -12.70
N GLU A 85 -9.00 -11.35 -11.84
CA GLU A 85 -9.69 -10.50 -10.87
C GLU A 85 -10.20 -9.19 -11.49
N ASP A 86 -11.43 -8.80 -11.14
CA ASP A 86 -12.06 -7.56 -11.60
C ASP A 86 -11.72 -6.39 -10.67
N GLU A 87 -10.42 -6.16 -10.49
CA GLU A 87 -9.89 -5.06 -9.69
C GLU A 87 -9.31 -3.94 -10.57
N MET A 88 -9.14 -2.75 -9.98
CA MET A 88 -8.41 -1.69 -10.67
C MET A 88 -6.96 -2.10 -10.81
N TRP A 89 -6.38 -1.80 -11.97
CA TRP A 89 -5.02 -2.16 -12.29
C TRP A 89 -4.26 -1.00 -12.91
N LEU A 90 -2.96 -1.03 -12.69
CA LEU A 90 -1.98 -0.13 -13.28
C LEU A 90 -0.86 -0.98 -13.88
N GLU A 91 -0.56 -0.77 -15.15
CA GLU A 91 0.56 -1.44 -15.79
C GLU A 91 1.85 -0.66 -15.50
N LEU A 92 2.85 -1.33 -14.96
CA LEU A 92 4.14 -0.72 -14.65
C LEU A 92 5.27 -1.46 -15.36
N PRO A 93 6.28 -0.74 -15.87
CA PRO A 93 7.37 -1.36 -16.61
C PRO A 93 8.22 -2.23 -15.68
N ASN A 94 8.60 -3.42 -16.15
CA ASN A 94 9.54 -4.29 -15.46
C ASN A 94 10.92 -3.60 -15.42
N PRO A 95 11.56 -3.46 -14.26
CA PRO A 95 12.87 -2.79 -14.14
C PRO A 95 14.00 -3.49 -14.92
N GLU A 96 13.91 -4.80 -15.14
CA GLU A 96 14.91 -5.58 -15.91
C GLU A 96 14.55 -5.70 -17.39
N ARG A 97 13.26 -5.59 -17.73
CA ARG A 97 12.74 -5.62 -19.11
C ARG A 97 11.72 -4.49 -19.32
N PRO A 98 12.14 -3.26 -19.65
CA PRO A 98 11.23 -2.11 -19.77
C PRO A 98 10.10 -2.29 -20.80
N GLU A 99 10.29 -3.18 -21.78
CA GLU A 99 9.30 -3.60 -22.79
C GLU A 99 8.11 -4.34 -22.16
N GLU A 100 8.32 -5.01 -21.02
CA GLU A 100 7.33 -5.83 -20.34
C GLU A 100 6.54 -4.99 -19.33
N GLN A 101 5.22 -4.90 -19.54
CA GLN A 101 4.32 -4.21 -18.63
C GLN A 101 3.64 -5.20 -17.69
N ILE A 102 3.81 -4.97 -16.39
CA ILE A 102 3.29 -5.83 -15.34
C ILE A 102 2.05 -5.17 -14.73
N PRO A 103 0.87 -5.80 -14.81
CA PRO A 103 -0.33 -5.28 -14.19
C PRO A 103 -0.25 -5.44 -12.66
N LEU A 104 -0.35 -4.33 -11.95
CA LEU A 104 -0.48 -4.28 -10.49
C LEU A 104 -1.91 -3.94 -10.09
N LEU A 105 -2.48 -4.80 -9.25
CA LEU A 105 -3.84 -4.66 -8.76
C LEU A 105 -3.92 -3.80 -7.51
N PHE A 106 -4.98 -3.00 -7.41
CA PHE A 106 -5.34 -2.25 -6.21
C PHE A 106 -6.16 -3.12 -5.28
N LEU A 107 -5.47 -4.03 -4.61
CA LEU A 107 -6.07 -4.92 -3.62
C LEU A 107 -6.73 -4.07 -2.54
N SER A 108 -8.02 -4.35 -2.33
CA SER A 108 -8.91 -3.45 -1.58
C SER A 108 -8.33 -3.07 -0.21
N GLY A 109 -8.20 -1.76 0.03
CA GLY A 109 -7.66 -1.22 1.28
C GLY A 109 -8.27 0.13 1.65
N MET A 110 -8.09 0.56 2.90
CA MET A 110 -8.71 1.78 3.48
C MET A 110 -8.39 3.10 2.74
N ARG A 111 -7.46 3.13 1.79
CA ARG A 111 -7.07 4.33 1.02
C ARG A 111 -7.40 4.26 -0.47
N THR A 112 -7.99 3.15 -0.93
CA THR A 112 -8.23 2.90 -2.35
C THR A 112 -9.33 3.80 -2.91
N PHE A 113 -10.27 4.29 -2.09
CA PHE A 113 -11.41 5.11 -2.55
C PHE A 113 -11.04 6.41 -3.27
N TRP A 114 -10.00 7.11 -2.79
CA TRP A 114 -9.54 8.35 -3.45
C TRP A 114 -9.01 8.05 -4.86
N TRP A 115 -8.29 6.93 -4.99
CA TRP A 115 -7.76 6.41 -6.25
C TRP A 115 -8.87 5.93 -7.17
N MET A 116 -9.87 5.19 -6.66
CA MET A 116 -11.02 4.71 -7.43
C MET A 116 -11.77 5.82 -8.18
N ARG A 117 -11.94 6.97 -7.53
CA ARG A 117 -12.65 8.10 -8.14
C ARG A 117 -11.87 8.77 -9.28
N ARG A 118 -10.57 8.52 -9.41
CA ARG A 118 -9.66 9.21 -10.34
C ARG A 118 -9.04 8.29 -11.38
N PHE A 119 -8.97 6.99 -11.10
CA PHE A 119 -8.63 5.94 -12.06
C PHE A 119 -9.64 5.79 -13.18
N GLY A 120 -10.87 6.30 -12.97
CA GLY A 120 -12.08 5.74 -13.55
C GLY A 120 -12.15 5.58 -15.07
N THR A 121 -13.26 4.98 -15.49
CA THR A 121 -13.57 4.58 -16.87
C THR A 121 -13.56 5.74 -17.88
N ALA A 122 -13.82 5.45 -19.16
CA ALA A 122 -13.88 6.43 -20.25
C ALA A 122 -14.69 7.70 -19.92
N ARG A 123 -15.67 7.62 -19.01
CA ARG A 123 -16.54 8.73 -18.57
C ARG A 123 -15.94 9.62 -17.47
N THR A 124 -14.76 9.32 -16.95
CA THR A 124 -14.14 10.09 -15.86
C THR A 124 -13.57 11.40 -16.39
N LYS A 125 -13.93 12.51 -15.75
CA LYS A 125 -13.48 13.86 -16.14
C LYS A 125 -11.95 13.91 -16.29
N PRO A 126 -11.42 14.52 -17.37
CA PRO A 126 -9.97 14.59 -17.63
C PRO A 126 -9.21 15.27 -16.49
N GLU A 127 -9.81 16.26 -15.84
CA GLU A 127 -9.26 16.93 -14.65
C GLU A 127 -8.95 15.99 -13.47
N LEU A 128 -9.78 14.95 -13.28
CA LEU A 128 -9.58 13.97 -12.22
C LEU A 128 -8.46 12.98 -12.59
N LYS A 129 -8.35 12.64 -13.89
CA LYS A 129 -7.29 11.78 -14.42
C LYS A 129 -5.92 12.48 -14.34
N ALA A 130 -5.88 13.78 -14.61
CA ALA A 130 -4.69 14.63 -14.50
C ALA A 130 -4.19 14.78 -13.05
N GLN A 131 -5.04 14.59 -12.03
CA GLN A 131 -4.58 14.61 -10.63
C GLN A 131 -3.71 13.42 -10.24
N ILE A 132 -3.68 12.35 -11.05
CA ILE A 132 -2.82 11.19 -10.83
C ILE A 132 -1.50 11.33 -11.59
N GLU A 133 -1.47 12.09 -12.69
CA GLU A 133 -0.30 12.26 -13.54
C GLU A 133 0.45 13.56 -13.19
N PRO A 134 1.80 13.55 -13.11
CA PRO A 134 2.68 12.38 -13.21
C PRO A 134 2.57 11.48 -11.97
N LEU A 135 2.67 10.16 -12.22
CA LEU A 135 2.63 9.16 -11.17
C LEU A 135 4.02 8.98 -10.56
N TRP A 136 4.12 9.15 -9.25
CA TRP A 136 5.32 8.83 -8.50
C TRP A 136 5.33 7.34 -8.20
N PHE A 137 6.37 6.64 -8.63
CA PHE A 137 6.52 5.20 -8.49
C PHE A 137 7.84 4.86 -7.78
N ALA A 138 7.80 3.93 -6.84
CA ALA A 138 8.99 3.36 -6.21
C ALA A 138 8.73 1.90 -5.86
N GLY A 139 9.56 0.98 -6.35
CA GLY A 139 9.42 -0.45 -6.08
C GLY A 139 9.77 -1.31 -7.28
N ASP A 140 9.38 -2.58 -7.19
CA ASP A 140 9.44 -3.55 -8.27
C ASP A 140 8.04 -4.14 -8.47
N PRO A 141 7.41 -3.94 -9.65
CA PRO A 141 6.02 -4.33 -9.87
C PRO A 141 5.78 -5.85 -9.86
N ARG A 142 6.85 -6.64 -9.93
CA ARG A 142 6.80 -8.10 -9.73
C ARG A 142 6.44 -8.49 -8.29
N PHE A 143 6.75 -7.63 -7.32
CA PHE A 143 6.62 -7.96 -5.90
C PHE A 143 5.79 -6.93 -5.13
N ILE A 144 6.30 -5.71 -5.04
CA ILE A 144 5.81 -4.66 -4.16
C ILE A 144 6.18 -3.30 -4.73
N ALA A 145 5.20 -2.41 -4.74
CA ALA A 145 5.34 -1.08 -5.27
C ALA A 145 4.65 -0.05 -4.38
N VAL A 146 5.22 1.14 -4.28
CA VAL A 146 4.57 2.30 -3.73
C VAL A 146 4.31 3.25 -4.88
N ILE A 147 3.05 3.66 -4.98
CA ILE A 147 2.65 4.74 -5.87
C ILE A 147 2.19 5.96 -5.09
N ALA A 148 2.36 7.13 -5.67
CA ALA A 148 1.86 8.38 -5.14
C ALA A 148 1.40 9.29 -6.29
N ALA A 149 0.40 10.12 -5.98
CA ALA A 149 -0.04 11.19 -6.85
C ALA A 149 0.67 12.48 -6.44
N GLY A 150 0.96 13.37 -7.38
CA GLY A 150 1.51 14.67 -7.07
C GLY A 150 0.61 15.49 -6.13
N SER A 151 1.19 16.37 -5.33
CA SER A 151 0.44 17.46 -4.68
C SER A 151 -0.20 18.38 -5.72
N ARG A 152 -1.12 19.26 -5.31
CA ARG A 152 -1.58 20.37 -6.16
C ARG A 152 -0.33 21.17 -6.58
N GLY A 153 0.05 21.11 -7.85
CA GLY A 153 1.31 21.65 -8.39
C GLY A 153 2.44 20.65 -8.65
N GLY A 154 2.24 19.34 -8.47
CA GLY A 154 3.11 18.26 -8.97
C GLY A 154 4.44 18.02 -8.24
N THR A 155 4.87 18.91 -7.35
CA THR A 155 6.25 18.92 -6.81
C THR A 155 6.53 17.92 -5.68
N THR A 156 5.51 17.34 -5.04
CA THR A 156 5.73 16.38 -3.93
C THR A 156 4.83 15.15 -4.01
N PRO A 157 5.36 13.94 -3.74
CA PRO A 157 4.54 12.73 -3.69
C PRO A 157 3.57 12.80 -2.51
N ARG A 158 2.27 12.82 -2.81
CA ARG A 158 1.18 12.73 -1.83
C ARG A 158 0.32 11.50 -2.11
N ARG A 159 -0.59 11.20 -1.17
CA ARG A 159 -1.57 10.12 -1.31
C ARG A 159 -0.95 8.72 -1.56
N LEU A 160 0.19 8.46 -0.92
CA LEU A 160 0.91 7.18 -0.94
C LEU A 160 -0.04 5.98 -0.81
N HIS A 161 0.11 5.05 -1.73
CA HIS A 161 -0.57 3.78 -1.76
C HIS A 161 0.43 2.66 -2.01
N LEU A 162 0.30 1.58 -1.24
CA LEU A 162 1.12 0.39 -1.36
C LEU A 162 0.35 -0.60 -2.23
N LEU A 163 0.98 -1.04 -3.31
CA LEU A 163 0.54 -2.10 -4.20
C LEU A 163 1.42 -3.32 -3.97
N TYR A 164 0.82 -4.50 -4.01
CA TYR A 164 1.52 -5.76 -3.85
C TYR A 164 0.94 -6.79 -4.81
N GLN A 165 1.79 -7.64 -5.35
CA GLN A 165 1.31 -8.84 -6.05
C GLN A 165 0.84 -9.84 -5.00
N ILE A 166 -0.31 -10.48 -5.24
CA ILE A 166 -0.88 -11.46 -4.29
C ILE A 166 0.15 -12.57 -4.01
N THR A 167 0.88 -13.01 -5.02
CA THR A 167 1.95 -14.03 -4.94
C THR A 167 3.09 -13.61 -4.02
N ALA A 168 3.35 -12.30 -3.89
CA ALA A 168 4.40 -11.75 -3.03
C ALA A 168 3.93 -11.44 -1.59
N THR A 169 2.67 -11.75 -1.23
CA THR A 169 2.15 -11.51 0.13
C THR A 169 2.41 -12.63 1.12
N GLY A 170 2.73 -13.84 0.63
CA GLY A 170 2.83 -15.04 1.48
C GLY A 170 1.47 -15.53 2.00
N ARG A 171 0.36 -15.16 1.34
CA ARG A 171 -0.97 -15.62 1.71
C ARG A 171 -1.06 -17.14 1.53
N ARG A 172 -1.52 -17.83 2.57
CA ARG A 172 -1.68 -19.30 2.56
C ARG A 172 -2.59 -19.71 1.39
N GLY A 173 -2.12 -20.64 0.56
CA GLY A 173 -2.84 -21.13 -0.62
C GLY A 173 -2.49 -20.43 -1.94
N VAL A 174 -1.62 -19.42 -1.93
CA VAL A 174 -1.10 -18.79 -3.15
C VAL A 174 0.32 -19.28 -3.38
N ALA A 175 0.53 -20.02 -4.47
CA ALA A 175 1.86 -20.47 -4.84
C ALA A 175 2.72 -19.27 -5.29
N PRO A 176 3.98 -19.18 -4.84
CA PRO A 176 4.96 -18.30 -5.45
C PRO A 176 5.06 -18.60 -6.95
N ILE A 177 5.07 -17.56 -7.78
CA ILE A 177 5.36 -17.68 -9.21
C ILE A 177 6.86 -17.50 -9.42
N ASP A 178 7.41 -18.02 -10.52
CA ASP A 178 8.73 -17.57 -10.93
C ASP A 178 8.61 -16.13 -11.41
N TRP A 179 9.35 -15.22 -10.77
CA TRP A 179 9.34 -13.80 -11.09
C TRP A 179 10.43 -13.42 -12.11
N ASP A 180 11.22 -14.40 -12.56
CA ASP A 180 12.32 -14.20 -13.52
C ASP A 180 13.19 -12.99 -13.11
N ALA A 181 13.57 -12.97 -11.83
CA ALA A 181 14.23 -11.86 -11.19
C ALA A 181 15.62 -12.27 -10.69
N GLY A 182 16.60 -11.41 -10.93
CA GLY A 182 17.96 -11.65 -10.45
C GLY A 182 18.03 -11.77 -8.92
N PRO A 183 19.06 -12.44 -8.37
CA PRO A 183 19.20 -12.66 -6.93
C PRO A 183 19.21 -11.35 -6.12
N GLU A 184 19.82 -10.29 -6.66
CA GLU A 184 19.82 -8.96 -6.03
C GLU A 184 18.41 -8.33 -5.96
N ALA A 185 17.58 -8.54 -6.99
CA ALA A 185 16.21 -8.03 -7.01
C ALA A 185 15.35 -8.76 -5.97
N LEU A 186 15.50 -10.09 -5.86
CA LEU A 186 14.84 -10.89 -4.84
C LEU A 186 15.25 -10.45 -3.43
N GLU A 187 16.54 -10.17 -3.18
CA GLU A 187 16.99 -9.66 -1.89
C GLU A 187 16.44 -8.27 -1.56
N ARG A 188 16.45 -7.34 -2.51
CA ARG A 188 15.86 -6.00 -2.31
C ARG A 188 14.36 -6.10 -2.04
N ALA A 189 13.65 -7.00 -2.72
CA ALA A 189 12.25 -7.28 -2.47
C ALA A 189 12.01 -7.84 -1.04
N ARG A 190 12.84 -8.78 -0.58
CA ARG A 190 12.77 -9.30 0.81
C ARG A 190 13.01 -8.20 1.85
N ARG A 191 14.03 -7.35 1.66
CA ARG A 191 14.30 -6.20 2.55
C ARG A 191 13.13 -5.21 2.59
N SER A 192 12.41 -5.09 1.48
CA SER A 192 11.21 -4.26 1.35
C SER A 192 9.97 -4.88 1.98
N GLY A 193 10.03 -6.16 2.35
CA GLY A 193 8.97 -6.91 3.03
C GLY A 193 8.14 -7.82 2.13
N ALA A 194 8.52 -8.03 0.86
CA ALA A 194 7.89 -9.02 0.01
C ALA A 194 8.23 -10.45 0.48
N HIS A 195 7.24 -11.34 0.40
CA HIS A 195 7.43 -12.75 0.69
C HIS A 195 7.88 -13.46 -0.60
N VAL A 196 9.19 -13.59 -0.74
CA VAL A 196 9.83 -14.22 -1.89
C VAL A 196 10.43 -15.55 -1.41
N PRO A 197 10.29 -16.66 -2.16
CA PRO A 197 10.95 -17.93 -1.88
C PRO A 197 12.44 -17.73 -1.62
N ALA A 198 12.99 -18.60 -0.76
CA ALA A 198 14.43 -18.77 -0.71
C ALA A 198 14.92 -19.13 -2.12
N PRO A 199 16.12 -18.67 -2.53
CA PRO A 199 16.67 -19.08 -3.81
C PRO A 199 16.73 -20.61 -3.79
N VAL A 200 16.02 -21.25 -4.74
CA VAL A 200 16.16 -22.67 -4.96
C VAL A 200 17.60 -22.85 -5.40
N SER A 201 18.40 -23.61 -4.64
CA SER A 201 19.75 -23.98 -5.05
C SER A 201 19.68 -24.47 -6.50
N PRO A 202 20.55 -23.99 -7.41
CA PRO A 202 20.55 -24.48 -8.78
C PRO A 202 20.66 -26.00 -8.72
N HIS A 203 19.65 -26.69 -9.25
CA HIS A 203 19.75 -28.13 -9.41
C HIS A 203 21.04 -28.42 -10.18
N PRO A 204 21.94 -29.30 -9.67
CA PRO A 204 23.08 -29.72 -10.46
C PRO A 204 22.50 -30.37 -11.71
N HIS A 205 22.78 -29.77 -12.88
CA HIS A 205 22.50 -30.38 -14.16
C HIS A 205 23.20 -31.74 -14.19
N VAL A 206 22.42 -32.81 -14.00
CA VAL A 206 22.88 -34.16 -14.29
C VAL A 206 22.95 -34.25 -15.80
N HIS A 207 24.14 -34.14 -16.37
CA HIS A 207 24.40 -34.54 -17.74
C HIS A 207 24.27 -36.07 -17.82
N PRO A 208 23.32 -36.62 -18.59
CA PRO A 208 23.40 -38.03 -18.98
C PRO A 208 24.59 -38.19 -19.93
N ARG A 209 25.45 -39.16 -19.62
CA ARG A 209 26.50 -39.66 -20.51
C ARG A 209 25.91 -40.55 -21.58
#